data_AF-A0A1F7XE77-F1
#
_entry.id   AF-A0A1F7XE77-F1
#
_cell.length_a   1.000
_cell.length_b   1.000
_cell.length_c   1.000
_cell.angle_alpha   90.00
_cell.angle_beta   90.00
_cell.angle_gamma   90.00
#
_symmetry.space_group_name_H-M   'P 1'
#
loop_
_entity.id
_entity.type
_entity.pdbx_description
1 polymer ?
#
loop_
_entity_poly.entity_id
_entity_poly.type
_entity_poly.pdbx_seq_one_letter_code
_entity_poly.pdbx_strand_id
1 'polypeptide(L)'
;MANKKDIQKLLDKVEEVTKQKDLDLSSGEDLSIGIMNLISIEEHLFYTSQKTKSKKYLDLLNEIRAMRTELMKEIIKDYEGEVWCISKHLLAASMRLMEVGTKELKKTNKDKAWDLFDKSYKLYSLFWGLNLGVVGTKNLKLKNENEDEVKFIDEKGGEKGSTSVFTKLGSLVQKAINCCKE
;
A
#
# COMPACT_ATOMS: atom_id res chain seq x y z
N MET A 1 -21.07 -10.41 -2.14
CA MET A 1 -20.56 -10.22 -0.76
C MET A 1 -19.64 -11.38 -0.44
N ALA A 2 -18.44 -11.14 0.08
CA ALA A 2 -17.53 -12.23 0.48
C ALA A 2 -18.15 -13.04 1.63
N ASN A 3 -18.02 -14.37 1.61
CA ASN A 3 -18.58 -15.25 2.63
C ASN A 3 -17.96 -14.93 4.00
N LYS A 4 -18.79 -14.80 5.06
CA LYS A 4 -18.36 -14.50 6.43
C LYS A 4 -17.26 -15.44 6.93
N LYS A 5 -17.32 -16.72 6.52
CA LYS A 5 -16.31 -17.74 6.85
C LYS A 5 -14.95 -17.48 6.18
N ASP A 6 -14.96 -16.93 4.97
CA ASP A 6 -13.72 -16.58 4.24
C ASP A 6 -13.05 -15.34 4.85
N ILE A 7 -13.85 -14.38 5.33
CA ILE A 7 -13.33 -13.17 6.00
C ILE A 7 -12.70 -13.54 7.35
N GLN A 8 -13.33 -14.43 8.13
CA GLN A 8 -12.75 -14.84 9.42
C GLN A 8 -11.39 -15.51 9.22
N LYS A 9 -11.27 -16.44 8.27
CA LYS A 9 -9.98 -17.06 7.92
C LYS A 9 -8.89 -16.06 7.55
N LEU A 10 -9.26 -15.00 6.83
CA LEU A 10 -8.31 -13.93 6.47
C LEU A 10 -7.86 -13.14 7.70
N LEU A 11 -8.78 -12.85 8.64
CA LEU A 11 -8.44 -12.19 9.89
C LEU A 11 -7.53 -13.05 10.77
N ASP A 12 -7.83 -14.34 10.88
CA ASP A 12 -7.01 -15.29 11.65
C ASP A 12 -5.58 -15.36 11.08
N LYS A 13 -5.45 -15.38 9.74
CA LYS A 13 -4.15 -15.32 9.06
C LYS A 13 -3.41 -14.00 9.29
N VAL A 14 -4.13 -12.87 9.30
CA VAL A 14 -3.51 -11.57 9.64
C VAL A 14 -2.99 -11.59 11.06
N GLU A 15 -3.78 -12.08 12.02
CA GLU A 15 -3.37 -12.15 13.42
C GLU A 15 -2.14 -13.05 13.63
N GLU A 16 -2.05 -14.17 12.90
CA GLU A 16 -0.87 -15.03 12.90
C GLU A 16 0.36 -14.29 12.37
N VAL A 17 0.23 -13.63 11.22
CA VAL A 17 1.35 -12.91 10.59
C VAL A 17 1.80 -11.70 11.39
N THR A 18 0.87 -10.92 11.96
CA THR A 18 1.22 -9.76 12.79
C THR A 18 1.97 -10.19 14.04
N LYS A 19 1.55 -11.28 14.70
CA LYS A 19 2.28 -11.87 15.83
C LYS A 19 3.67 -12.39 15.41
N GLN A 20 3.76 -13.07 14.26
CA GLN A 20 5.04 -13.57 13.75
C GLN A 20 6.03 -12.45 13.42
N LYS A 21 5.52 -11.33 12.87
CA LYS A 21 6.32 -10.20 12.40
C LYS A 21 6.53 -9.12 13.47
N ASP A 22 6.00 -9.32 14.67
CA ASP A 22 5.97 -8.34 15.75
C ASP A 22 5.46 -6.97 15.26
N LEU A 23 4.34 -7.00 14.53
CA LEU A 23 3.81 -5.85 13.82
C LEU A 23 2.50 -5.39 14.48
N ASP A 24 2.56 -4.23 15.12
CA ASP A 24 1.36 -3.50 15.52
C ASP A 24 0.74 -2.82 14.29
N LEU A 25 -0.49 -3.23 13.94
CA LEU A 25 -1.19 -2.68 12.78
C LEU A 25 -1.62 -1.23 12.99
N SER A 26 -1.91 -0.82 14.23
CA SER A 26 -2.33 0.55 14.53
C SER A 26 -1.16 1.51 14.30
N SER A 27 -0.04 1.29 15.00
CA SER A 27 1.19 2.07 14.79
C SER A 27 1.73 1.93 13.36
N GLY A 28 1.60 0.75 12.76
CA GLY A 28 2.00 0.50 11.38
C GLY A 28 1.20 1.31 10.35
N GLU A 29 -0.09 1.55 10.62
CA GLU A 29 -0.95 2.43 9.82
C GLU A 29 -0.38 3.85 9.79
N ASP A 30 -0.19 4.46 10.96
CA ASP A 30 0.34 5.81 11.10
C ASP A 30 1.74 5.94 10.50
N LEU A 31 2.60 4.94 10.73
CA LEU A 31 3.94 4.90 10.18
C LEU A 31 3.93 4.86 8.65
N SER A 32 2.99 4.13 8.04
CA SER A 32 2.85 4.08 6.58
C SER A 32 2.46 5.44 5.99
N ILE A 33 1.65 6.24 6.69
CA ILE A 33 1.31 7.62 6.30
C ILE A 33 2.53 8.53 6.48
N GLY A 34 3.30 8.37 7.55
CA GLY A 34 4.60 9.04 7.74
C GLY A 34 5.54 8.80 6.55
N ILE A 35 5.64 7.56 6.10
CA ILE A 35 6.45 7.17 4.93
C ILE A 35 5.91 7.79 3.63
N MET A 36 4.59 7.83 3.42
CA MET A 36 4.01 8.55 2.27
C MET A 36 4.45 10.02 2.25
N ASN A 37 4.43 10.68 3.41
CA ASN A 37 4.85 12.08 3.54
C ASN A 37 6.35 12.25 3.26
N LEU A 38 7.21 11.33 3.72
CA LEU A 38 8.64 11.36 3.39
C LEU A 38 8.87 11.22 1.88
N ILE A 39 8.17 10.32 1.20
CA ILE A 39 8.22 10.20 -0.27
C ILE A 39 7.81 11.53 -0.93
N SER A 40 6.75 12.18 -0.44
CA SER A 40 6.32 13.49 -0.94
C SER A 40 7.38 14.58 -0.72
N ILE A 41 8.11 14.55 0.40
CA ILE A 41 9.21 15.49 0.65
C ILE A 41 10.35 15.25 -0.34
N GLU A 42 10.70 13.99 -0.63
CA GLU A 42 11.72 13.66 -1.63
C GLU A 42 11.38 14.27 -3.01
N GLU A 43 10.13 14.11 -3.45
CA GLU A 43 9.65 14.68 -4.71
C GLU A 43 9.77 16.21 -4.73
N HIS A 44 9.37 16.88 -3.65
CA HIS A 44 9.46 18.34 -3.52
C HIS A 44 10.90 18.83 -3.52
N LEU A 45 11.82 18.16 -2.83
CA LEU A 45 13.24 18.49 -2.80
C LEU A 45 13.88 18.30 -4.18
N PHE A 46 13.54 17.23 -4.88
CA PHE A 46 13.93 17.02 -6.27
C PHE A 46 13.49 18.20 -7.15
N TYR A 47 12.20 18.55 -7.17
CA TYR A 47 11.71 19.67 -7.98
C TYR A 47 12.36 20.99 -7.58
N THR A 48 12.56 21.23 -6.29
CA THR A 48 13.20 22.46 -5.79
C THR A 48 14.64 22.56 -6.25
N SER A 49 15.41 21.47 -6.22
CA SER A 49 16.78 21.43 -6.76
C SER A 49 16.82 21.80 -8.23
N GLN A 50 15.87 21.31 -9.03
CA GLN A 50 15.82 21.55 -10.47
C GLN A 50 15.32 22.94 -10.84
N LYS A 51 14.39 23.50 -10.06
CA LYS A 51 13.86 24.86 -10.25
C LYS A 51 14.89 25.92 -9.84
N THR A 52 15.54 25.73 -8.71
CA THR A 52 16.51 26.69 -8.14
C THR A 52 17.93 26.50 -8.67
N LYS A 53 18.19 25.39 -9.38
CA LYS A 53 19.53 24.95 -9.79
C LYS A 53 20.52 24.82 -8.63
N SER A 54 20.03 24.64 -7.41
CA SER A 54 20.85 24.54 -6.21
C SER A 54 21.06 23.08 -5.82
N LYS A 55 22.32 22.64 -5.82
CA LYS A 55 22.70 21.27 -5.43
C LYS A 55 22.57 21.01 -3.92
N LYS A 56 22.45 22.04 -3.08
CA LYS A 56 22.31 21.90 -1.62
C LYS A 56 21.09 21.08 -1.18
N TYR A 57 20.05 21.04 -2.02
CA TYR A 57 18.85 20.25 -1.76
C TYR A 57 19.09 18.74 -1.93
N LEU A 58 20.20 18.33 -2.56
CA LEU A 58 20.55 16.92 -2.75
C LEU A 58 21.00 16.26 -1.43
N ASP A 59 21.69 17.00 -0.57
CA ASP A 59 22.13 16.50 0.73
C ASP A 59 20.91 16.24 1.62
N LEU A 60 19.99 17.21 1.69
CA LEU A 60 18.72 17.05 2.42
C LEU A 60 17.86 15.93 1.82
N LEU A 61 17.83 15.79 0.49
CA LEU A 61 17.13 14.69 -0.17
C LEU A 61 17.69 13.33 0.27
N ASN A 62 19.01 13.20 0.41
CA ASN A 62 19.64 11.96 0.87
C ASN A 62 19.29 11.64 2.32
N GLU A 63 19.26 12.63 3.22
CA GLU A 63 18.84 12.45 4.62
C GLU A 63 17.40 11.95 4.73
N ILE A 64 16.48 12.58 3.99
CA ILE A 64 15.07 12.16 3.96
C ILE A 64 14.94 10.73 3.38
N ARG A 65 15.73 10.40 2.36
CA ARG A 65 15.76 9.05 1.77
C ARG A 65 16.26 8.00 2.74
N ALA A 66 17.27 8.33 3.56
CA ALA A 66 17.80 7.45 4.59
C ALA A 66 16.72 7.18 5.65
N MET A 67 16.08 8.23 6.17
CA MET A 67 14.98 8.12 7.14
C MET A 67 13.80 7.32 6.60
N ARG A 68 13.34 7.59 5.36
CA ARG A 68 12.29 6.78 4.73
C ARG A 68 12.68 5.31 4.65
N THR A 69 13.93 5.03 4.27
CA THR A 69 14.44 3.66 4.13
C THR A 69 14.51 2.97 5.47
N GLU A 70 14.88 3.65 6.54
CA GLU A 70 14.87 3.11 7.91
C GLU A 70 13.46 2.74 8.35
N LEU A 71 12.52 3.69 8.31
CA LEU A 71 11.13 3.46 8.73
C LEU A 71 10.42 2.39 7.89
N MET A 72 10.73 2.30 6.59
CA MET A 72 10.16 1.24 5.76
C MET A 72 10.58 -0.18 6.21
N LYS A 73 11.75 -0.34 6.84
CA LYS A 73 12.18 -1.65 7.39
C LYS A 73 11.36 -2.07 8.61
N GLU A 74 10.68 -1.12 9.26
CA GLU A 74 9.81 -1.43 10.39
C GLU A 74 8.52 -2.10 9.93
N ILE A 75 7.97 -1.70 8.78
CA ILE A 75 6.69 -2.24 8.27
C ILE A 75 6.86 -3.34 7.20
N ILE A 76 7.97 -3.34 6.45
CA ILE A 76 8.27 -4.32 5.40
C ILE A 76 9.33 -5.29 5.94
N LYS A 77 8.89 -6.36 6.62
CA LYS A 77 9.79 -7.35 7.22
C LYS A 77 10.33 -8.39 6.23
N ASP A 78 9.64 -8.62 5.11
CA ASP A 78 10.05 -9.59 4.10
C ASP A 78 10.91 -8.91 3.02
N TYR A 79 12.21 -9.15 3.06
CA TYR A 79 13.19 -8.60 2.11
C TYR A 79 13.29 -9.38 0.78
N GLU A 80 12.24 -10.09 0.38
CA GLU A 80 12.20 -10.72 -0.95
C GLU A 80 11.98 -9.65 -2.04
N GLY A 81 13.08 -9.04 -2.50
CA GLY A 81 13.18 -8.30 -3.76
C GLY A 81 12.08 -7.26 -4.03
N GLU A 82 11.31 -7.46 -5.11
CA GLU A 82 10.36 -6.50 -5.69
C GLU A 82 9.30 -5.98 -4.70
N VAL A 83 9.01 -6.70 -3.60
CA VAL A 83 8.03 -6.29 -2.57
C VAL A 83 8.36 -4.93 -1.98
N TRP A 84 9.64 -4.65 -1.72
CA TRP A 84 10.09 -3.37 -1.17
C TRP A 84 9.74 -2.20 -2.10
N CYS A 85 10.09 -2.36 -3.39
CA CYS A 85 9.84 -1.36 -4.41
C CYS A 85 8.33 -1.20 -4.68
N ILE A 86 7.61 -2.31 -4.83
CA ILE A 86 6.15 -2.32 -5.05
C ILE A 86 5.45 -1.61 -3.89
N SER A 87 5.78 -1.95 -2.64
CA SER A 87 5.19 -1.32 -1.45
C SER A 87 5.39 0.20 -1.45
N LYS A 88 6.61 0.68 -1.72
CA LYS A 88 6.89 2.12 -1.86
C LYS A 88 6.03 2.76 -2.94
N HIS A 89 5.92 2.13 -4.11
CA HIS A 89 5.16 2.65 -5.24
C HIS A 89 3.65 2.64 -4.98
N LEU A 90 3.13 1.65 -4.27
CA LEU A 90 1.72 1.61 -3.84
C LEU A 90 1.40 2.74 -2.86
N LEU A 91 2.26 2.97 -1.86
CA LEU A 91 2.10 4.09 -0.92
C LEU A 91 2.13 5.43 -1.66
N ALA A 92 3.12 5.64 -2.54
CA ALA A 92 3.23 6.86 -3.33
C ALA A 92 2.01 7.09 -4.23
N ALA A 93 1.58 6.07 -4.99
CA ALA A 93 0.45 6.17 -5.90
C ALA A 93 -0.88 6.40 -5.15
N SER A 94 -1.09 5.74 -4.01
CA SER A 94 -2.24 5.99 -3.13
C SER A 94 -2.29 7.46 -2.72
N MET A 95 -1.20 7.99 -2.16
CA MET A 95 -1.13 9.38 -1.73
C MET A 95 -1.42 10.37 -2.88
N ARG A 96 -0.83 10.13 -4.07
CA ARG A 96 -1.05 11.00 -5.23
C ARG A 96 -2.50 10.98 -5.71
N LEU A 97 -3.14 9.81 -5.80
CA LEU A 97 -4.56 9.71 -6.18
C LEU A 97 -5.48 10.35 -5.15
N MET A 98 -5.18 10.19 -3.86
CA MET A 98 -5.89 10.87 -2.78
C MET A 98 -5.81 12.40 -2.95
N GLU A 99 -4.63 12.95 -3.23
CA GLU A 99 -4.48 14.40 -3.41
C GLU A 99 -5.23 14.92 -4.64
N VAL A 100 -5.20 14.20 -5.77
CA VAL A 100 -5.97 14.56 -6.97
C VAL A 100 -7.48 14.48 -6.69
N GLY A 101 -7.93 13.45 -5.96
CA GLY A 101 -9.32 13.33 -5.51
C GLY A 101 -9.77 14.53 -4.68
N THR A 102 -8.95 14.99 -3.74
CA THR A 102 -9.22 16.20 -2.93
C THR A 102 -9.30 17.46 -3.80
N LYS A 103 -8.47 17.58 -4.84
CA LYS A 103 -8.54 18.69 -5.81
C LYS A 103 -9.83 18.66 -6.62
N GLU A 104 -10.29 17.49 -7.05
CA GLU A 104 -11.58 17.34 -7.75
C GLU A 104 -12.77 17.63 -6.82
N LEU A 105 -12.70 17.20 -5.56
CA LEU A 105 -13.72 17.52 -4.55
C LEU A 105 -13.83 19.03 -4.32
N LYS A 106 -12.70 19.75 -4.27
CA LYS A 106 -12.67 21.22 -4.19
C LYS A 106 -13.32 21.90 -5.40
N LYS A 107 -13.28 21.26 -6.57
CA LYS A 107 -13.99 21.71 -7.80
C LYS A 107 -15.46 21.28 -7.83
N THR A 108 -15.98 20.69 -6.74
CA THR A 108 -17.33 20.12 -6.63
C THR A 108 -17.61 18.89 -7.50
N ASN A 109 -16.58 18.30 -8.11
CA ASN A 109 -16.67 17.08 -8.93
C ASN A 109 -16.71 15.82 -8.05
N LYS A 110 -17.81 15.63 -7.30
CA LYS A 110 -17.93 14.57 -6.29
C LYS A 110 -17.75 13.16 -6.85
N ASP A 111 -18.33 12.85 -8.01
CA ASP A 111 -18.25 11.50 -8.59
C ASP A 111 -16.82 11.11 -8.98
N LYS A 112 -16.10 12.05 -9.59
CA LYS A 112 -14.69 11.86 -9.95
C LYS A 112 -13.79 11.78 -8.72
N ALA A 113 -14.05 12.61 -7.70
CA ALA A 113 -13.33 12.53 -6.43
C ALA A 113 -13.53 11.17 -5.77
N TRP A 114 -14.77 10.67 -5.71
CA TRP A 114 -15.10 9.36 -5.17
C TRP A 114 -14.36 8.23 -5.89
N ASP A 115 -14.38 8.21 -7.22
CA ASP A 115 -13.65 7.23 -8.02
C ASP A 115 -12.12 7.24 -7.75
N LEU A 116 -11.53 8.43 -7.59
CA LEU A 116 -10.11 8.58 -7.25
C LEU A 116 -9.81 8.11 -5.82
N PHE A 117 -10.69 8.39 -4.86
CA PHE A 117 -10.56 7.92 -3.48
C PHE A 117 -10.68 6.40 -3.38
N ASP A 118 -11.62 5.79 -4.11
CA ASP A 118 -11.75 4.33 -4.17
C ASP A 118 -10.48 3.67 -4.74
N LYS A 119 -9.90 4.22 -5.82
CA LYS A 119 -8.63 3.75 -6.38
C LYS A 119 -7.47 3.93 -5.39
N SER A 120 -7.40 5.06 -4.69
CA SER A 120 -6.40 5.29 -3.64
C SER A 120 -6.51 4.23 -2.55
N TYR A 121 -7.73 3.98 -2.05
CA TYR A 121 -7.97 3.01 -0.99
C TYR A 121 -7.62 1.58 -1.41
N LYS A 122 -7.90 1.22 -2.67
CA LYS A 122 -7.50 -0.07 -3.26
C LYS A 122 -5.99 -0.27 -3.29
N LEU A 123 -5.21 0.76 -3.64
CA LEU A 123 -3.75 0.70 -3.65
C LEU A 123 -3.19 0.55 -2.23
N TYR A 124 -3.72 1.32 -1.27
CA TYR A 124 -3.35 1.20 0.13
C TYR A 124 -3.69 -0.18 0.71
N SER A 125 -4.84 -0.73 0.32
CA SER A 125 -5.24 -2.07 0.72
C SER A 125 -4.34 -3.16 0.14
N LEU A 126 -3.84 -2.97 -1.08
CA LEU A 126 -2.88 -3.87 -1.70
C LEU A 126 -1.52 -3.83 -0.99
N PHE A 127 -1.07 -2.64 -0.55
CA PHE A 127 0.14 -2.49 0.26
C PHE A 127 0.06 -3.36 1.53
N TRP A 128 -1.05 -3.28 2.27
CA TRP A 128 -1.23 -4.09 3.47
C TRP A 128 -1.40 -5.58 3.17
N GLY A 129 -2.15 -5.93 2.11
CA GLY A 129 -2.28 -7.31 1.66
C GLY A 129 -0.93 -7.98 1.36
N LEU A 130 -0.02 -7.25 0.70
CA LEU A 130 1.34 -7.69 0.40
C LEU A 130 2.15 -7.88 1.69
N ASN A 131 2.21 -6.87 2.54
CA ASN A 131 3.07 -6.91 3.74
C ASN A 131 2.57 -7.90 4.81
N LEU A 132 1.27 -8.19 4.84
CA LEU A 132 0.68 -9.22 5.70
C LEU A 132 0.71 -10.62 5.07
N GLY A 133 1.33 -10.81 3.90
CA GLY A 133 1.44 -12.13 3.25
C GLY A 133 0.09 -12.75 2.86
N VAL A 134 -0.97 -11.94 2.84
CA VAL A 134 -2.31 -12.31 2.39
C VAL A 134 -2.33 -12.38 0.86
N VAL A 135 -1.45 -11.59 0.24
CA VAL A 135 -1.20 -11.48 -1.18
C VAL A 135 0.21 -12.02 -1.46
N GLY A 136 0.32 -13.24 -1.97
CA GLY A 136 1.61 -13.87 -2.25
C GLY A 136 2.26 -13.39 -3.55
N THR A 137 3.56 -13.10 -3.51
CA THR A 137 4.41 -12.81 -4.69
C THR A 137 4.95 -14.06 -5.39
N LYS A 138 4.86 -15.23 -4.76
CA LYS A 138 5.40 -16.52 -5.28
C LYS A 138 4.86 -16.94 -6.65
N ASN A 139 3.80 -16.30 -7.14
CA ASN A 139 3.21 -16.55 -8.46
C ASN A 139 3.35 -15.38 -9.46
N LEU A 140 4.03 -14.29 -9.12
CA LEU A 140 4.25 -13.17 -10.05
C LEU A 140 5.40 -13.45 -11.04
N LYS A 141 5.48 -14.68 -11.58
CA LYS A 141 6.21 -14.89 -12.82
C LYS A 141 5.40 -14.22 -13.91
N LEU A 142 5.83 -13.03 -14.32
CA LEU A 142 5.40 -12.34 -15.54
C LEU A 142 5.59 -13.32 -16.71
N LYS A 143 4.57 -14.13 -16.99
CA LYS A 143 4.49 -14.89 -18.23
C LYS A 143 3.98 -13.90 -19.27
N ASN A 144 4.84 -13.68 -20.27
CA ASN A 144 4.56 -12.89 -21.44
C ASN A 144 3.21 -13.27 -22.07
N GLU A 145 2.58 -12.24 -22.61
CA GLU A 145 1.50 -12.26 -23.59
C GLU A 145 0.07 -12.49 -23.05
N ASN A 146 -0.62 -11.36 -22.95
CA ASN A 146 -2.07 -11.14 -23.03
C ASN A 146 -2.93 -11.60 -21.83
N GLU A 147 -3.61 -10.60 -21.25
CA GLU A 147 -4.72 -10.62 -20.30
C GLU A 147 -4.39 -10.54 -18.80
N ASP A 148 -4.90 -9.47 -18.21
CA ASP A 148 -4.83 -9.02 -16.83
C ASP A 148 -5.41 -10.04 -15.85
N GLU A 149 -4.60 -10.67 -15.00
CA GLU A 149 -5.09 -11.15 -13.70
C GLU A 149 -3.95 -11.42 -12.70
N VAL A 150 -3.88 -10.61 -11.64
CA VAL A 150 -3.08 -10.91 -10.45
C VAL A 150 -3.79 -12.03 -9.68
N LYS A 151 -3.31 -13.27 -9.80
CA LYS A 151 -3.92 -14.47 -9.19
C LYS A 151 -3.43 -14.68 -7.75
N PHE A 152 -4.36 -14.75 -6.80
CA PHE A 152 -4.10 -15.29 -5.45
C PHE A 152 -4.47 -16.75 -5.36
N ILE A 153 -3.54 -17.54 -4.85
CA ILE A 153 -3.66 -18.98 -4.61
C ILE A 153 -4.52 -19.19 -3.35
N ASP A 154 -5.58 -19.99 -3.43
CA ASP A 154 -6.18 -20.56 -2.22
C ASP A 154 -5.36 -21.78 -1.75
N GLU A 155 -5.62 -22.31 -0.55
CA GLU A 155 -4.93 -23.51 0.00
C GLU A 155 -5.06 -24.77 -0.90
N LYS A 156 -5.79 -24.69 -2.03
CA LYS A 156 -6.08 -25.78 -2.97
C LYS A 156 -5.84 -25.41 -4.45
N GLY A 157 -5.25 -24.27 -4.77
CA GLY A 157 -4.97 -23.85 -6.15
C GLY A 157 -6.17 -23.37 -7.00
N GLY A 158 -7.32 -23.00 -6.41
CA GLY A 158 -8.53 -22.59 -7.15
C GLY A 158 -8.65 -21.08 -7.46
N GLU A 159 -8.94 -20.74 -8.73
CA GLU A 159 -9.09 -19.36 -9.23
C GLU A 159 -10.43 -18.70 -8.79
N LYS A 160 -10.37 -17.48 -8.23
CA LYS A 160 -11.54 -16.60 -8.03
C LYS A 160 -11.17 -15.15 -8.38
N GLY A 161 -11.89 -14.57 -9.35
CA GLY A 161 -11.50 -13.37 -10.11
C GLY A 161 -11.27 -12.04 -9.35
N SER A 162 -10.75 -11.07 -10.11
CA SER A 162 -10.17 -9.79 -9.69
C SER A 162 -11.05 -8.90 -8.80
N THR A 163 -12.37 -8.86 -9.01
CA THR A 163 -13.30 -8.06 -8.18
C THR A 163 -13.38 -8.59 -6.74
N SER A 164 -13.19 -9.90 -6.53
CA SER A 164 -13.18 -10.49 -5.19
C SER A 164 -11.94 -10.07 -4.38
N VAL A 165 -10.83 -9.74 -5.03
CA VAL A 165 -9.54 -9.46 -4.39
C VAL A 165 -9.60 -8.13 -3.64
N PHE A 166 -9.95 -7.04 -4.33
CA PHE A 166 -10.06 -5.72 -3.71
C PHE A 166 -11.15 -5.66 -2.65
N THR A 167 -12.27 -6.36 -2.82
CA THR A 167 -13.32 -6.41 -1.79
C THR A 167 -12.85 -7.13 -0.53
N LYS A 168 -12.08 -8.23 -0.66
CA LYS A 168 -11.52 -8.96 0.48
C LYS A 168 -10.42 -8.15 1.19
N LEU A 169 -9.53 -7.52 0.42
CA LEU A 169 -8.46 -6.67 0.96
C LEU A 169 -9.03 -5.43 1.66
N GLY A 170 -10.00 -4.75 1.06
CA GLY A 170 -10.67 -3.60 1.70
C GLY A 170 -11.38 -4.01 2.99
N SER A 171 -12.08 -5.17 2.99
CA SER A 171 -12.72 -5.68 4.20
C SER A 171 -11.72 -6.08 5.29
N LEU A 172 -10.53 -6.51 4.91
CA LEU A 172 -9.44 -6.87 5.81
C LEU A 172 -8.83 -5.62 6.42
N VAL A 173 -8.47 -4.63 5.62
CA VAL A 173 -7.98 -3.32 6.08
C VAL A 173 -9.01 -2.72 7.03
N GLN A 174 -10.27 -2.60 6.62
CA GLN A 174 -11.33 -2.04 7.45
C GLN A 174 -11.47 -2.70 8.84
N LYS A 175 -11.17 -4.00 8.96
CA LYS A 175 -11.38 -4.76 10.21
C LYS A 175 -10.12 -4.93 11.04
N ALA A 176 -8.98 -5.11 10.40
CA ALA A 176 -7.69 -5.37 11.03
C ALA A 176 -6.88 -4.09 11.26
N ILE A 177 -7.04 -3.10 10.38
CA ILE A 177 -6.28 -1.85 10.38
C ILE A 177 -7.28 -0.75 10.77
N ASN A 178 -7.31 -0.49 12.08
CA ASN A 178 -8.28 0.41 12.67
C ASN A 178 -7.55 1.31 13.67
N CYS A 179 -7.20 2.51 13.22
CA CYS A 179 -6.61 3.58 14.01
C CYS A 179 -7.39 3.99 15.28
N CYS A 180 -8.67 3.59 15.42
CA CYS A 180 -9.47 3.88 16.62
C CYS A 180 -9.32 2.83 17.73
N LYS A 181 -8.46 1.82 17.57
CA LYS A 181 -8.15 0.81 18.59
C LYS A 181 -6.77 1.10 19.18
N GLU A 182 -6.70 2.12 20.04
CA GLU A 182 -5.59 2.33 20.98
C GLU A 182 -5.88 1.66 22.32
#